data_AF-A0A142JLX7-F1
#
_entry.id   AF-A0A142JLX7-F1
#
_cell.length_a   1.000
_cell.length_b   1.000
_cell.length_c   1.000
_cell.angle_alpha   90.00
_cell.angle_beta   90.00
_cell.angle_gamma   90.00
#
_symmetry.space_group_name_H-M   'P 1'
#
loop_
_entity.id
_entity.type
_entity.pdbx_description
1 polymer ?
#
loop_
_entity_poly.entity_id
_entity_poly.type
_entity_poly.pdbx_seq_one_letter_code
_entity_poly.pdbx_strand_id
1 'polypeptide(L)' 'MANESRHNLKAFVQTAPQSGRYVWVIALVDFSAQQVRRAIVSDDTFTTADAARVAGEAQLKAMAEDH' A
#
# COMPACT_ATOMS: atom_id res chain seq x y z
N MET A 1 -15.51 23.25 -2.15
CA MET A 1 -14.21 22.89 -2.76
C MET A 1 -13.54 21.72 -2.00
N ALA A 2 -14.25 20.63 -1.71
CA ALA A 2 -13.70 19.50 -0.93
C ALA A 2 -13.60 18.18 -1.73
N ASN A 3 -13.97 18.19 -3.02
CA ASN A 3 -14.06 16.98 -3.82
C ASN A 3 -12.89 16.80 -4.80
N GLU A 4 -12.06 17.82 -5.01
CA GLU A 4 -10.91 17.77 -5.91
C GLU A 4 -9.70 17.06 -5.25
N SER A 5 -9.57 17.15 -3.92
CA SER A 5 -8.46 16.55 -3.18
C SER A 5 -8.46 15.02 -3.16
N ARG A 6 -9.59 14.36 -3.49
CA ARG A 6 -9.66 12.88 -3.56
C ARG A 6 -9.19 12.31 -4.90
N HIS A 7 -9.16 13.12 -5.98
CA HIS A 7 -8.79 12.64 -7.31
C HIS A 7 -7.29 12.38 -7.48
N ASN A 8 -6.45 12.94 -6.61
CA ASN A 8 -4.99 12.78 -6.67
C ASN A 8 -4.43 11.87 -5.58
N LEU A 9 -5.30 11.18 -4.85
CA LEU A 9 -4.91 10.15 -3.89
C LEU A 9 -4.90 8.80 -4.59
N LYS A 10 -3.74 8.12 -4.59
CA LYS A 10 -3.68 6.72 -5.00
C LYS A 10 -3.01 5.90 -3.92
N ALA A 11 -3.62 4.76 -3.64
CA ALA A 11 -3.00 3.72 -2.85
C ALA A 11 -2.35 2.70 -3.80
N PHE A 12 -1.16 2.23 -3.45
CA PHE A 12 -0.48 1.16 -4.18
C PHE A 12 0.25 0.23 -3.22
N VAL A 13 0.51 -0.97 -3.70
CA VAL A 13 1.27 -2.00 -2.99
C VAL A 13 2.68 -2.03 -3.53
N GLN A 14 3.66 -2.01 -2.65
CA GLN A 14 5.05 -2.28 -2.95
C GLN A 14 5.54 -3.42 -2.05
N THR A 15 6.49 -4.20 -2.53
CA THR A 15 7.15 -5.22 -1.71
C THR A 15 8.56 -4.78 -1.38
N ALA A 16 8.97 -5.02 -0.14
CA ALA A 16 10.29 -4.65 0.36
C ALA A 16 10.95 -5.88 1.00
N PRO A 17 12.24 -6.13 0.72
CA PRO A 17 12.99 -7.14 1.44
C PRO A 17 13.25 -6.68 2.89
N GLN A 18 13.01 -7.58 3.85
CA GLN A 18 13.27 -7.38 5.27
C GLN A 18 13.88 -8.66 5.86
N SER A 19 15.12 -8.56 6.33
CA SER A 19 15.83 -9.66 7.03
C SER A 19 15.77 -11.02 6.32
N GLY A 20 16.03 -11.04 5.01
CA GLY A 20 16.02 -12.28 4.21
C GLY A 20 14.62 -12.80 3.85
N ARG A 21 13.57 -12.03 4.18
CA ARG A 21 12.17 -12.26 3.82
C ARG A 21 11.62 -11.03 3.09
N TYR A 22 10.34 -11.03 2.76
CA TYR A 22 9.66 -9.92 2.11
C TYR A 22 8.46 -9.46 2.94
N VAL A 23 8.21 -8.17 2.95
CA VAL A 23 7.00 -7.56 3.48
C VAL A 23 6.27 -6.84 2.36
N TRP A 24 4.96 -6.65 2.50
CA TRP A 24 4.24 -5.70 1.66
C TRP A 24 4.09 -4.38 2.39
N VAL A 25 4.07 -3.32 1.60
CA VAL A 25 3.86 -1.94 2.03
C VAL A 25 2.75 -1.36 1.18
N ILE A 26 1.67 -0.93 1.83
CA ILE A 26 0.61 -0.18 1.18
C ILE A 26 0.84 1.30 1.48
N ALA A 27 1.09 2.09 0.43
CA ALA A 27 1.31 3.52 0.56
C ALA A 27 0.16 4.29 -0.09
N LEU A 28 -0.42 5.23 0.66
CA LEU A 28 -1.36 6.22 0.15
C LEU A 28 -0.58 7.49 -0.18
N VAL A 29 -0.52 7.84 -1.46
CA VAL A 29 0.23 8.99 -1.96
C VAL A 29 -0.71 10.03 -2.51
N ASP A 30 -0.47 11.28 -2.10
CA ASP A 30 -1.05 12.47 -2.69
C ASP A 30 -0.11 12.98 -3.77
N PHE A 31 -0.50 12.79 -5.02
CA PHE A 31 0.29 13.23 -6.17
C PHE A 31 0.21 14.74 -6.38
N SER A 32 -0.82 15.40 -5.83
CA SER A 32 -0.96 16.85 -5.95
C SER A 32 0.06 17.57 -5.08
N ALA A 33 0.25 17.08 -3.86
CA ALA A 33 1.18 17.63 -2.89
C ALA A 33 2.51 16.86 -2.83
N GLN A 34 2.70 15.89 -3.73
CA GLN A 34 3.92 15.06 -3.86
C GLN A 34 4.36 14.43 -2.53
N GLN A 35 3.40 13.94 -1.75
CA GLN A 35 3.64 13.46 -0.39
C GLN A 35 2.98 12.10 -0.13
N VAL A 36 3.66 11.26 0.65
CA VAL A 36 3.06 10.04 1.21
C VAL A 36 2.20 10.46 2.39
N ARG A 37 0.89 10.22 2.31
CA ARG A 37 -0.05 10.56 3.39
C ARG A 37 -0.10 9.47 4.46
N ARG A 38 0.04 8.21 4.05
CA ARG A 38 0.01 7.07 4.95
C ARG A 38 0.81 5.92 4.36
N ALA A 39 1.49 5.16 5.20
CA ALA A 39 2.08 3.89 4.85
C ALA A 39 1.67 2.85 5.90
N ILE A 40 1.37 1.65 5.43
CA ILE A 40 1.07 0.48 6.26
C ILE A 40 2.01 -0.62 5.81
N VAL A 41 2.72 -1.24 6.75
CA VAL A 41 3.61 -2.36 6.49
C VAL A 41 2.97 -3.61 7.06
N SER A 42 3.14 -4.74 6.37
CA SER A 42 2.70 -6.03 6.88
C SER A 42 3.43 -6.40 8.17
N ASP A 43 2.68 -6.90 9.15
CA ASP A 43 3.26 -7.58 10.32
C ASP A 43 3.85 -8.93 9.91
N ASP A 44 3.14 -9.64 9.02
CA ASP A 44 3.60 -10.88 8.39
C ASP A 44 4.79 -10.68 7.46
N THR A 45 5.64 -11.71 7.39
CA THR A 45 6.77 -11.77 6.47
C THR A 45 6.67 -12.99 5.56
N PHE A 46 6.92 -12.77 4.27
CA PHE A 46 6.75 -13.74 3.20
C PHE A 46 8.11 -14.25 2.71
N THR A 47 8.15 -15.49 2.23
CA THR A 47 9.38 -16.08 1.69
C THR A 47 9.72 -15.56 0.30
N THR A 48 8.75 -15.03 -0.45
CA THR A 48 8.95 -14.49 -1.79
C THR A 48 8.30 -13.11 -1.94
N ALA A 49 8.87 -12.29 -2.82
CA ALA A 49 8.32 -10.99 -3.17
C ALA A 49 6.92 -11.11 -3.78
N ASP A 50 6.67 -12.16 -4.57
CA ASP A 50 5.36 -12.36 -5.20
C ASP A 50 4.27 -12.68 -4.18
N ALA A 51 4.56 -13.53 -3.19
CA ALA A 51 3.63 -13.81 -2.10
C ALA A 51 3.29 -12.57 -1.28
N ALA A 52 4.30 -11.74 -0.97
CA ALA A 52 4.07 -10.45 -0.31
C ALA A 52 3.17 -9.55 -1.17
N ARG A 53 3.43 -9.47 -2.48
CA ARG A 53 2.67 -8.61 -3.39
C ARG A 53 1.21 -9.02 -3.46
N VAL A 54 0.93 -10.31 -3.68
CA VAL A 54 -0.44 -10.84 -3.73
C VAL A 54 -1.18 -10.60 -2.42
N ALA A 55 -0.53 -10.84 -1.28
CA ALA A 55 -1.13 -10.57 0.03
C ALA A 55 -1.42 -9.07 0.24
N GLY A 56 -0.49 -8.20 -0.16
CA GLY A 56 -0.68 -6.75 -0.09
C GLY A 56 -1.76 -6.24 -1.04
N GLU A 57 -1.90 -6.82 -2.24
CA GLU A 57 -2.98 -6.49 -3.19
C GLU A 57 -4.35 -6.92 -2.66
N ALA A 58 -4.44 -8.10 -2.07
CA ALA A 58 -5.65 -8.56 -1.39
C ALA A 58 -6.03 -7.63 -0.24
N GLN A 59 -5.05 -7.20 0.56
CA GLN A 59 -5.29 -6.26 1.67
C GLN A 59 -5.70 -4.88 1.16
N LEU A 60 -5.05 -4.34 0.13
CA LEU A 60 -5.42 -3.08 -0.49
C LEU A 60 -6.86 -3.11 -1.01
N LYS A 61 -7.26 -4.22 -1.64
CA LYS A 61 -8.62 -4.43 -2.12
C LYS A 61 -9.62 -4.46 -0.96
N ALA A 62 -9.34 -5.24 0.09
CA ALA A 62 -10.19 -5.31 1.27
C ALA A 62 -10.39 -3.93 1.93
N MET A 63 -9.34 -3.11 2.02
CA MET A 63 -9.42 -1.74 2.53
C MET A 63 -10.26 -0.80 1.64
N ALA A 64 -10.31 -1.06 0.33
CA ALA A 64 -11.14 -0.30 -0.61
C ALA A 64 -12.62 -0.72 -0.55
N GLU A 65 -12.89 -1.98 -0.16
CA GLU A 65 -14.24 -2.52 0.02
C GLU A 65 -14.85 -2.13 1.38
N ASP A 66 -14.03 -1.76 2.37
CA ASP A 66 -14.42 -1.31 3.72
C ASP A 66 -14.87 0.17 3.78
N HIS A 67 -15.17 0.81 2.65
CA HIS A 67 -15.39 2.27 2.55
C HIS A 67 -16.71 2.69 1.88
#